data_AF-A0A8S1AIZ8-F1
#
_entry.id   AF-A0A8S1AIZ8-F1
#
_cell.length_a   1.000
_cell.length_b   1.000
_cell.length_c   1.000
_cell.angle_alpha   90.00
_cell.angle_beta   90.00
_cell.angle_gamma   90.00
#
_symmetry.space_group_name_H-M   'P 1'
#
loop_
_entity.id
_entity.type
_entity.pdbx_description
1 polymer ?
#
loop_
_entity_poly.entity_id
_entity_poly.type
_entity_poly.pdbx_seq_one_letter_code
_entity_poly.pdbx_strand_id
1 'polypeptide(L)'
;MTKIVTLLLAYSLIVSEVHIFFNPGILINKYLTSNLVILLCLCLVLRRVELLPYVLWCKRPKLCFVLEVFLIVVLLELFLHYIWARLKNYVNKNADYMLTYLAEDRGLDGVICHLCCGIANCSSIFADLLLKSFSFTVLFTVCLCIGNK
;
A
#
# COMPACT_ATOMS: atom_id res chain seq x y z
N MET A 1 5.89 0.39 23.45
CA MET A 1 4.54 -0.21 23.32
C MET A 1 3.53 0.77 22.73
N THR A 2 3.51 2.04 23.16
CA THR A 2 2.59 3.07 22.66
C THR A 2 2.55 3.22 21.13
N LYS A 3 3.71 3.21 20.44
CA LYS A 3 3.77 3.27 18.97
C LYS A 3 3.04 2.13 18.25
N ILE A 4 3.09 0.91 18.79
CA ILE A 4 2.41 -0.23 18.16
C ILE A 4 0.90 -0.04 18.29
N VAL A 5 0.45 0.45 19.44
CA VAL A 5 -0.97 0.75 19.69
C VAL A 5 -1.44 1.91 18.81
N THR A 6 -0.68 2.99 18.64
CA THR A 6 -1.06 4.11 17.76
C THR A 6 -1.13 3.70 16.29
N LEU A 7 -0.17 2.91 15.81
CA LEU A 7 -0.18 2.36 14.46
C LEU A 7 -1.35 1.41 14.23
N LEU A 8 -1.64 0.52 15.19
CA LEU A 8 -2.72 -0.45 15.07
C LEU A 8 -4.09 0.23 15.13
N LEU A 9 -4.23 1.26 15.96
CA LEU A 9 -5.42 2.11 16.01
C LEU A 9 -5.60 2.87 14.70
N ALA A 10 -4.57 3.53 14.18
CA ALA A 10 -4.62 4.24 12.91
C ALA A 10 -4.94 3.31 11.73
N TYR A 11 -4.33 2.12 11.71
CA TYR A 11 -4.64 1.08 10.73
C TYR A 11 -6.09 0.62 10.83
N SER A 12 -6.60 0.36 12.03
CA SER A 12 -8.00 -0.03 12.23
C SER A 12 -8.98 1.06 11.80
N LEU A 13 -8.68 2.33 12.06
CA LEU A 13 -9.51 3.47 11.64
C LEU A 13 -9.64 3.52 10.12
N ILE A 14 -8.53 3.35 9.39
CA ILE A 14 -8.51 3.35 7.92
C ILE A 14 -9.22 2.12 7.35
N VAL A 15 -9.04 0.95 7.96
CA VAL A 15 -9.73 -0.28 7.54
C VAL A 15 -11.23 -0.18 7.80
N SER A 16 -11.65 0.51 8.85
CA SER A 16 -13.05 0.81 9.16
C SER A 16 -13.60 2.01 8.37
N GLU A 17 -12.95 2.43 7.29
CA GLU A 17 -13.36 3.53 6.41
C GLU A 17 -13.53 4.89 7.11
N VAL A 18 -12.90 5.07 8.27
CA VAL A 18 -12.84 6.36 8.95
C VAL A 18 -11.76 7.19 8.26
N HIS A 19 -12.19 7.96 7.27
CA HIS A 19 -11.32 8.86 6.52
C HIS A 19 -11.42 10.29 7.02
N ILE A 20 -10.27 10.96 7.16
CA ILE A 20 -10.16 12.34 7.62
C ILE A 20 -10.28 13.31 6.43
N PHE A 21 -9.64 13.00 5.30
CA PHE A 21 -9.55 13.95 4.17
C PHE A 21 -10.13 13.45 2.84
N PHE A 22 -10.04 12.15 2.53
CA PHE A 22 -10.30 11.66 1.17
C PHE A 22 -11.33 10.54 1.10
N ASN A 23 -11.98 10.45 -0.07
CA ASN A 23 -13.16 9.63 -0.36
C ASN A 23 -12.99 8.13 0.01
N PRO A 24 -13.96 7.47 0.68
CA PRO A 24 -13.88 6.06 1.15
C PRO A 24 -13.67 4.98 0.09
N GLY A 25 -13.87 5.29 -1.19
CA GLY A 25 -13.83 4.29 -2.27
C GLY A 25 -12.45 3.68 -2.60
N ILE A 26 -11.36 4.08 -1.92
CA ILE A 26 -10.02 3.58 -2.24
C ILE A 26 -9.79 2.16 -1.67
N LEU A 27 -10.37 1.84 -0.52
CA LEU A 27 -10.28 0.52 0.11
C LEU A 27 -11.32 -0.47 -0.42
N ILE A 28 -12.55 -0.04 -0.74
CA ILE A 28 -13.64 -0.89 -1.31
C ILE A 28 -13.31 -1.43 -2.73
N ASN A 29 -12.17 -1.03 -3.29
CA ASN A 29 -11.78 -1.34 -4.66
C ASN A 29 -11.34 -2.82 -4.83
N LYS A 30 -11.38 -3.34 -6.06
CA LYS A 30 -11.02 -4.72 -6.48
C LYS A 30 -9.65 -5.21 -5.98
N TYR A 31 -8.79 -4.29 -5.53
CA TYR A 31 -7.41 -4.50 -5.08
C TYR A 31 -7.24 -4.39 -3.55
N LEU A 32 -8.25 -4.75 -2.75
CA LEU A 32 -8.25 -4.65 -1.29
C LEU A 32 -7.02 -5.31 -0.65
N THR A 33 -6.64 -6.51 -1.08
CA THR A 33 -5.50 -7.24 -0.50
C THR A 33 -4.18 -6.51 -0.68
N SER A 34 -3.88 -6.04 -1.90
CA SER A 34 -2.67 -5.24 -2.17
C SER A 34 -2.67 -3.90 -1.43
N ASN A 35 -3.85 -3.27 -1.24
CA ASN A 35 -3.98 -2.08 -0.39
C ASN A 35 -3.56 -2.35 1.05
N LEU A 36 -4.09 -3.41 1.65
CA LEU A 36 -3.84 -3.75 3.04
C LEU A 36 -2.38 -4.12 3.27
N VAL A 37 -1.77 -4.90 2.36
CA VAL A 37 -0.34 -5.24 2.42
C VAL A 37 0.52 -3.98 2.44
N ILE A 38 0.17 -2.97 1.64
CA ILE A 38 0.97 -1.75 1.53
C ILE A 38 0.74 -0.78 2.69
N LEU A 39 -0.48 -0.68 3.18
CA LEU A 39 -0.77 0.00 4.45
C LEU A 39 0.06 -0.62 5.58
N LEU A 40 0.11 -1.96 5.66
CA LEU A 40 0.92 -2.67 6.64
C LEU A 40 2.42 -2.38 6.45
N CYS A 41 2.93 -2.38 5.22
CA CYS A 41 4.32 -2.01 4.93
C CYS A 41 4.64 -0.59 5.43
N LEU A 42 3.76 0.37 5.15
CA LEU A 42 3.94 1.75 5.60
C LEU A 42 3.92 1.85 7.13
N CYS A 43 3.01 1.13 7.80
CA CYS A 43 2.99 1.04 9.26
C CYS A 43 4.30 0.47 9.82
N LEU A 44 4.87 -0.56 9.20
CA LEU A 44 6.16 -1.13 9.61
C LEU A 44 7.32 -0.14 9.45
N VAL A 45 7.32 0.66 8.39
CA VAL A 45 8.31 1.73 8.19
C VAL A 45 8.11 2.85 9.22
N LEU A 46 6.88 3.34 9.40
CA LEU A 46 6.53 4.39 10.36
C LEU A 46 6.87 4.00 11.79
N ARG A 47 6.79 2.70 12.14
CA ARG A 47 7.22 2.19 13.46
C ARG A 47 8.67 2.57 13.78
N ARG A 48 9.54 2.63 12.77
CA ARG A 48 10.96 2.96 12.95
C ARG A 48 11.24 4.46 12.96
N VAL A 49 10.33 5.28 12.46
CA VAL A 49 10.49 6.74 12.42
C VAL A 49 9.93 7.36 13.70
N GLU A 50 10.69 8.26 14.32
CA GLU A 50 10.19 9.10 15.41
C GLU A 50 9.51 10.33 14.81
N LEU A 51 8.17 10.32 14.82
CA LEU A 51 7.36 11.43 14.28
C LEU A 51 7.35 12.65 15.20
N LEU A 52 7.54 12.45 16.51
CA LEU A 52 7.48 13.48 17.53
C LEU A 52 8.70 13.42 18.45
N PRO A 53 9.32 14.56 18.78
CA PRO A 53 10.48 14.59 19.68
C PRO A 53 10.08 14.21 21.11
N TYR A 54 10.98 13.51 21.80
CA TYR A 54 10.78 12.99 23.15
C TYR A 54 10.37 14.06 24.18
N VAL A 55 10.81 15.30 23.99
CA VAL A 55 10.51 16.45 24.86
C VAL A 55 9.00 16.74 24.95
N LEU A 56 8.26 16.55 23.85
CA LEU A 56 6.81 16.77 23.82
C LEU A 56 6.07 15.69 24.62
N TRP A 57 6.55 14.45 24.55
CA TRP A 57 5.98 13.32 25.28
C TRP A 57 6.03 13.48 26.79
N CYS A 58 7.10 14.06 27.33
CA CYS A 58 7.24 14.32 28.76
C CYS A 58 6.24 15.34 29.31
N LYS A 59 5.87 16.36 28.51
CA LYS A 59 5.00 17.45 28.99
C LYS A 59 3.52 17.12 28.90
N ARG A 60 3.07 16.47 27.82
CA ARG A 60 1.64 16.14 27.60
C ARG A 60 1.48 14.80 26.87
N PRO A 61 1.60 13.65 27.57
CA PRO A 61 1.60 12.34 26.93
C PRO A 61 0.26 12.02 26.23
N LYS A 62 -0.87 12.40 26.82
CA LYS A 62 -2.21 12.17 26.24
C LYS A 62 -2.41 12.95 24.93
N LEU A 63 -2.00 14.22 24.91
CA LEU A 63 -2.13 15.07 23.72
C LEU A 63 -1.20 14.59 22.61
N CYS A 64 0.03 14.19 22.95
CA CYS A 64 0.99 13.64 21.99
C CYS A 64 0.49 12.32 21.38
N PHE A 65 -0.16 11.45 22.16
CA PHE A 65 -0.74 10.22 21.64
C PHE A 65 -1.82 10.47 20.59
N VAL A 66 -2.77 11.37 20.87
CA VAL A 66 -3.83 11.72 19.91
C VAL A 66 -3.25 12.37 18.65
N LEU A 67 -2.27 13.26 18.82
CA LEU A 67 -1.59 13.91 17.69
C LEU A 67 -0.81 12.90 16.85
N GLU A 68 -0.15 11.92 17.47
CA GLU A 68 0.58 10.86 16.77
C GLU A 68 -0.38 9.98 15.95
N VAL A 69 -1.51 9.55 16.53
CA VAL A 69 -2.55 8.82 15.80
C VAL A 69 -3.03 9.64 14.61
N PHE A 70 -3.37 10.90 14.82
CA PHE A 70 -3.85 11.77 13.75
C PHE A 70 -2.81 11.91 12.62
N LEU A 71 -1.55 12.21 12.95
CA LEU A 71 -0.46 12.30 11.98
C LEU A 71 -0.28 11.00 11.20
N ILE A 72 -0.33 9.85 11.87
CA ILE A 72 -0.20 8.53 11.23
C ILE A 72 -1.36 8.28 10.26
N VAL A 73 -2.61 8.57 10.66
CA VAL A 73 -3.78 8.40 9.78
C VAL A 73 -3.64 9.29 8.54
N VAL A 74 -3.26 10.55 8.73
CA VAL A 74 -3.04 11.49 7.61
C VAL A 74 -1.94 11.01 6.68
N LEU A 75 -0.81 10.54 7.21
CA LEU A 75 0.29 9.99 6.42
C LEU A 75 -0.14 8.76 5.61
N LEU A 76 -0.89 7.84 6.24
CA LEU A 76 -1.41 6.65 5.57
C LEU A 76 -2.42 7.02 4.47
N GLU A 77 -3.33 7.96 4.72
CA GLU A 77 -4.27 8.45 3.72
C GLU A 77 -3.57 9.13 2.54
N LEU A 78 -2.63 10.03 2.82
CA LEU A 78 -1.87 10.72 1.79
C LEU A 78 -1.08 9.73 0.94
N PHE A 79 -0.43 8.74 1.57
CA PHE A 79 0.30 7.70 0.84
C PHE A 79 -0.65 6.88 -0.04
N LEU A 80 -1.78 6.45 0.50
CA LEU A 80 -2.74 5.62 -0.22
C LEU A 80 -3.33 6.38 -1.42
N HIS A 81 -3.64 7.67 -1.25
CA HIS A 81 -4.25 8.50 -2.29
C HIS A 81 -3.24 8.99 -3.34
N TYR A 82 -2.10 9.55 -2.92
CA TYR A 82 -1.15 10.16 -3.86
C TYR A 82 -0.19 9.18 -4.51
N ILE A 83 0.29 8.19 -3.75
CA ILE A 83 1.32 7.27 -4.25
C ILE A 83 0.65 6.02 -4.79
N TRP A 84 -0.13 5.34 -3.95
CA TRP A 84 -0.66 4.03 -4.31
C TRP A 84 -1.79 4.12 -5.35
N ALA A 85 -2.73 5.05 -5.22
CA ALA A 85 -3.79 5.20 -6.22
C ALA A 85 -3.24 5.65 -7.59
N ARG A 86 -2.21 6.51 -7.61
CA ARG A 86 -1.52 6.86 -8.88
C ARG A 86 -0.86 5.66 -9.51
N LEU A 87 -0.15 4.83 -8.73
CA LEU A 87 0.49 3.62 -9.24
C LEU A 87 -0.54 2.64 -9.79
N LYS A 88 -1.66 2.41 -9.09
CA LYS A 88 -2.77 1.59 -9.59
C LYS A 88 -3.32 2.10 -10.91
N ASN A 89 -3.59 3.41 -11.00
CA ASN A 89 -4.13 4.02 -12.21
C ASN A 89 -3.13 3.92 -13.37
N TYR A 90 -1.84 4.07 -13.09
CA TYR A 90 -0.78 3.90 -14.07
C TYR A 90 -0.71 2.45 -14.59
N VAL A 91 -0.71 1.46 -13.69
CA VAL A 91 -0.67 0.04 -14.06
C VAL A 91 -1.92 -0.33 -14.85
N ASN A 92 -3.12 0.04 -14.38
CA ASN A 92 -4.37 -0.25 -15.10
C ASN A 92 -4.40 0.41 -16.49
N LYS A 93 -3.95 1.67 -16.62
CA LYS A 93 -3.98 2.40 -17.90
C LYS A 93 -2.98 1.84 -18.91
N ASN A 94 -1.84 1.33 -18.44
CA ASN A 94 -0.77 0.84 -19.31
C ASN A 94 -0.71 -0.69 -19.40
N ALA A 95 -1.64 -1.42 -18.78
CA ALA A 95 -1.63 -2.87 -18.73
C ALA A 95 -1.64 -3.50 -20.13
N ASP A 96 -2.46 -2.97 -21.05
CA ASP A 96 -2.52 -3.44 -22.43
C ASP A 96 -1.19 -3.22 -23.16
N TYR A 97 -0.58 -2.03 -23.01
CA TYR A 97 0.69 -1.69 -23.64
C TYR A 97 1.86 -2.52 -23.09
N MET A 98 1.87 -2.77 -21.77
CA MET A 98 2.86 -3.66 -21.16
C MET A 98 2.69 -5.08 -21.66
N LEU A 99 1.47 -5.60 -21.75
CA LEU A 99 1.20 -6.93 -22.30
C LEU A 99 1.67 -7.06 -23.74
N THR A 100 1.42 -6.07 -24.59
CA THR A 100 1.88 -6.09 -25.99
C THR A 100 3.40 -6.08 -26.09
N TYR A 101 4.08 -5.27 -25.28
CA TYR A 101 5.54 -5.22 -25.26
C TYR A 101 6.15 -6.54 -24.76
N LEU A 102 5.57 -7.15 -23.72
CA LEU A 102 6.00 -8.46 -23.24
C LEU A 102 5.76 -9.59 -24.25
N ALA A 103 4.76 -9.45 -25.14
CA ALA A 103 4.50 -10.42 -26.20
C ALA A 103 5.49 -10.31 -27.37
N GLU A 104 6.10 -9.15 -27.57
CA GLU A 104 7.13 -8.94 -28.60
C GLU A 104 8.49 -9.54 -28.16
N ASP A 105 8.79 -9.51 -26.86
CA ASP A 105 9.94 -10.20 -26.28
C ASP A 105 9.62 -11.70 -26.12
N ARG A 106 10.05 -12.51 -27.09
CA ARG A 106 9.82 -13.98 -27.28
C ARG A 106 10.16 -14.91 -26.09
N GLY A 107 10.47 -14.38 -24.91
CA GLY A 107 10.77 -15.13 -23.69
C GLY A 107 9.57 -15.42 -22.78
N LEU A 108 8.42 -14.77 -22.98
CA LEU A 108 7.27 -14.85 -22.06
C LEU A 108 5.96 -15.36 -22.68
N ASP A 109 6.01 -15.89 -23.91
CA ASP A 109 4.83 -16.39 -24.64
C ASP A 109 3.99 -17.40 -23.83
N GLY A 110 4.65 -18.27 -23.04
CA GLY A 110 3.97 -19.25 -22.19
C GLY A 110 3.15 -18.60 -21.06
N VAL A 111 3.62 -17.50 -20.49
CA VAL A 111 2.94 -16.75 -19.42
C VAL A 111 1.76 -15.98 -20.00
N ILE A 112 1.97 -15.32 -21.14
CA ILE A 112 0.94 -14.54 -21.84
C ILE A 112 -0.19 -15.44 -22.34
N CYS A 113 0.14 -16.62 -22.88
CA CYS A 113 -0.85 -17.60 -23.29
C CYS A 113 -1.65 -18.11 -22.09
N HIS A 114 -1.02 -18.39 -20.94
CA HIS A 114 -1.77 -18.80 -19.73
C HIS A 114 -2.69 -17.70 -19.18
N LEU A 115 -2.34 -16.43 -19.39
CA LEU A 115 -3.09 -15.27 -18.92
C LEU A 115 -4.23 -14.87 -19.85
N CYS A 116 -4.05 -15.01 -21.16
CA CYS A 116 -4.98 -14.49 -22.17
C CYS A 116 -5.73 -15.59 -22.96
N CYS A 117 -5.35 -16.87 -22.89
CA CYS A 117 -6.02 -17.92 -23.66
C CYS A 117 -7.45 -18.15 -23.14
N GLY A 118 -8.43 -17.73 -23.93
CA GLY A 118 -9.86 -17.89 -23.63
C GLY A 118 -10.49 -16.82 -22.73
N ILE A 119 -9.76 -15.76 -22.36
CA ILE A 119 -10.23 -14.74 -21.40
C ILE A 119 -10.22 -13.34 -22.02
N ALA A 120 -11.40 -12.72 -22.14
CA ALA A 120 -11.56 -11.38 -22.74
C ALA A 120 -10.97 -10.22 -21.91
N ASN A 121 -10.74 -10.43 -20.60
CA ASN A 121 -10.29 -9.39 -19.65
C ASN A 121 -8.85 -9.60 -19.16
N CYS A 122 -7.97 -10.08 -20.05
CA CYS A 122 -6.58 -10.44 -19.72
C CYS A 122 -5.79 -9.28 -19.08
N SER A 123 -5.96 -8.05 -19.56
CA SER A 123 -5.27 -6.87 -19.03
C SER A 123 -5.63 -6.53 -17.59
N SER A 124 -6.89 -6.77 -17.19
CA SER A 124 -7.31 -6.59 -15.80
C SER A 124 -6.70 -7.62 -14.86
N ILE A 125 -6.46 -8.84 -15.34
CA ILE A 125 -5.84 -9.93 -14.57
C ILE A 125 -4.33 -9.67 -14.45
N PHE A 126 -3.70 -9.25 -15.55
CA PHE A 126 -2.30 -8.86 -15.57
C PHE A 126 -2.02 -7.67 -14.64
N ALA A 127 -2.88 -6.64 -14.66
CA ALA A 127 -2.76 -5.51 -13.75
C ALA A 127 -2.87 -5.92 -12.27
N ASP A 128 -3.78 -6.85 -11.94
CA ASP A 128 -3.92 -7.39 -10.58
C ASP A 128 -2.67 -8.18 -10.14
N LEU A 129 -2.15 -9.05 -11.01
CA LEU A 129 -0.92 -9.80 -10.75
C LEU A 129 0.29 -8.88 -10.57
N LEU A 130 0.42 -7.85 -11.41
CA LEU A 130 1.47 -6.84 -11.26
C LEU A 130 1.35 -6.13 -9.91
N LEU A 131 0.18 -5.63 -9.54
CA LEU A 131 -0.03 -4.93 -8.26
C LEU A 131 0.25 -5.84 -7.06
N LYS A 132 -0.14 -7.12 -7.13
CA LYS A 132 0.21 -8.12 -6.12
C LYS A 132 1.72 -8.34 -6.04
N SER A 133 2.39 -8.52 -7.17
CA SER A 133 3.85 -8.69 -7.21
C SER A 133 4.58 -7.48 -6.62
N PHE A 134 4.20 -6.26 -7.00
CA PHE A 134 4.73 -5.02 -6.43
C PHE A 134 4.50 -4.95 -4.91
N SER A 135 3.30 -5.25 -4.44
CA SER A 135 3.01 -5.25 -3.00
C SER A 135 3.86 -6.27 -2.23
N PHE A 136 4.12 -7.43 -2.82
CA PHE A 136 4.97 -8.47 -2.22
C PHE A 136 6.45 -8.06 -2.22
N THR A 137 6.96 -7.49 -3.32
CA THR A 137 8.34 -6.98 -3.39
C THR A 137 8.57 -5.85 -2.37
N VAL A 138 7.61 -4.94 -2.22
CA VAL A 138 7.66 -3.89 -1.19
C VAL A 138 7.68 -4.51 0.21
N LEU A 139 6.80 -5.47 0.49
CA LEU A 139 6.80 -6.17 1.78
C LEU A 139 8.13 -6.88 2.03
N PHE A 140 8.66 -7.59 1.04
CA PHE A 140 9.92 -8.32 1.15
C PHE A 140 11.10 -7.38 1.42
N THR A 141 11.20 -6.27 0.69
CA THR A 141 12.25 -5.27 0.90
C THR A 141 12.14 -4.62 2.28
N VAL A 142 10.93 -4.23 2.72
CA VAL A 142 10.70 -3.71 4.07
C VAL A 142 11.09 -4.73 5.13
N CYS A 143 10.71 -6.01 4.96
CA CYS A 143 11.07 -7.09 5.86
C CYS A 143 12.59 -7.32 5.92
N LEU A 144 13.30 -7.28 4.79
CA LEU A 144 14.77 -7.38 4.77
C LEU A 144 15.44 -6.19 5.48
N CYS A 145 15.01 -4.96 5.19
CA CYS A 145 15.52 -3.76 5.84
C CYS A 145 15.23 -3.76 7.35
N ILE A 146 14.13 -4.40 7.77
CA ILE A 146 13.76 -4.51 9.18
C ILE A 146 14.48 -5.67 9.88
N GLY A 147 14.57 -6.83 9.26
CA GLY A 147 15.17 -8.03 9.84
C GLY A 147 16.70 -8.01 9.95
N ASN A 148 17.40 -7.18 9.17
CA ASN A 148 18.87 -7.05 9.23
C ASN A 148 19.40 -6.15 10.37
N LYS A 149 18.63 -5.94 11.44
CA LYS A 149 19.04 -5.21 12.66
C LYS A 149 18.50 -5.91 13.89
#